data_AF-A0A2E4CDV6-F1
#
_entry.id   AF-A0A2E4CDV6-F1
#
_cell.length_a   1.000
_cell.length_b   1.000
_cell.length_c   1.000
_cell.angle_alpha   90.00
_cell.angle_beta   90.00
_cell.angle_gamma   90.00
#
_symmetry.space_group_name_H-M   'P 1'
#
loop_
_entity.id
_entity.type
_entity.pdbx_description
1 polymer ?
#
loop_
_entity_poly.entity_id
_entity_poly.type
_entity_poly.pdbx_seq_one_letter_code
_entity_poly.pdbx_strand_id
1 'polypeptide(L)'
;MAKCDEGYRCEVCGLDVTSIIDSDLYLRFVIGELDPETLHTSPERHLRCNPVLSQFIRCDGFERIAVEGDFGAENLDAEFVENRVSLVTRGYLRLHEIAASEHDGDVTRYPLPEAIDRYRRG
;
A
#
# COMPACT_ATOMS: atom_id res chain seq x y z
N MET A 1 3.31 22.93 -14.57
CA MET A 1 3.17 22.78 -13.10
C MET A 1 2.74 21.36 -12.84
N ALA A 2 3.65 20.54 -12.33
CA ALA A 2 3.37 19.14 -12.02
C ALA A 2 2.50 19.08 -10.75
N LYS A 3 1.62 18.07 -10.65
CA LYS A 3 0.72 17.81 -9.53
C LYS A 3 1.47 17.38 -8.24
N CYS A 4 2.60 18.00 -7.93
CA CYS A 4 3.54 17.51 -6.91
C CYS A 4 3.50 18.31 -5.61
N ASP A 5 2.78 19.44 -5.54
CA ASP A 5 2.79 20.33 -4.36
C ASP A 5 1.50 20.26 -3.50
N GLU A 6 0.49 19.51 -3.94
CA GLU A 6 -0.68 19.12 -3.13
C GLU A 6 -0.70 17.59 -3.11
N GLY A 7 -0.63 16.96 -1.93
CA GLY A 7 -0.71 15.50 -1.81
C GLY A 7 -1.91 14.93 -2.58
N TYR A 8 -1.84 13.69 -3.03
CA TYR A 8 -2.97 13.11 -3.74
C TYR A 8 -4.19 13.02 -2.81
N ARG A 9 -5.31 13.59 -3.24
CA ARG A 9 -6.55 13.61 -2.46
C ARG A 9 -7.14 12.22 -2.36
N CYS A 10 -7.40 11.75 -1.14
CA CYS A 10 -8.07 10.48 -0.91
C CYS A 10 -9.50 10.50 -1.46
N GLU A 11 -9.86 9.55 -2.31
CA GLU A 11 -11.21 9.47 -2.90
C GLU A 11 -12.31 9.09 -1.89
N VAL A 12 -11.94 8.54 -0.72
CA VAL A 12 -12.88 8.07 0.30
C VAL A 12 -13.21 9.17 1.30
N CYS A 13 -12.19 9.74 1.97
CA CYS A 13 -12.41 10.75 3.00
C CYS A 13 -12.30 12.20 2.48
N GLY A 14 -11.76 12.39 1.28
CA GLY A 14 -11.59 13.71 0.68
C GLY A 14 -10.48 14.55 1.30
N LEU A 15 -9.65 14.01 2.19
CA LEU A 15 -8.46 14.65 2.76
C LEU A 15 -7.21 14.25 1.95
N ASP A 16 -6.15 15.04 2.07
CA ASP A 16 -4.89 14.76 1.37
C ASP A 16 -4.13 13.59 2.00
N VAL A 17 -3.57 12.73 1.15
CA VAL A 17 -2.54 11.77 1.55
C VAL A 17 -1.20 12.51 1.51
N THR A 18 -0.70 12.87 2.68
CA THR A 18 0.48 13.75 2.82
C THR A 18 1.80 12.98 2.91
N SER A 19 1.75 11.66 3.08
CA SER A 19 2.94 10.81 3.22
C SER A 19 2.76 9.47 2.52
N ILE A 20 3.85 8.95 1.95
CA ILE A 20 3.87 7.64 1.30
C ILE A 20 3.52 6.51 2.29
N ILE A 21 3.84 6.67 3.59
CA ILE A 21 3.52 5.67 4.61
C ILE A 21 2.02 5.56 4.89
N ASP A 22 1.24 6.55 4.47
CA ASP A 22 -0.21 6.57 4.59
C ASP A 22 -0.91 6.21 3.27
N SER A 23 -0.17 5.96 2.18
CA SER A 23 -0.71 5.73 0.84
C SER A 23 -1.04 4.27 0.57
N ASP A 24 -2.32 4.00 0.27
CA ASP A 24 -2.77 2.73 -0.28
C ASP A 24 -2.29 2.51 -1.72
N LEU A 25 -2.23 3.58 -2.52
CA LEU A 25 -1.75 3.53 -3.89
C LEU A 25 -0.33 2.97 -3.95
N TYR A 26 0.58 3.54 -3.15
CA TYR A 26 1.96 3.08 -3.07
C TYR A 26 2.09 1.72 -2.40
N LEU A 27 1.26 1.38 -1.40
CA LEU A 27 1.27 0.02 -0.84
C LEU A 27 0.95 -1.03 -1.91
N ARG A 28 -0.12 -0.84 -2.68
CA ARG A 28 -0.53 -1.74 -3.76
C ARG A 28 0.54 -1.85 -4.84
N PHE A 29 1.14 -0.72 -5.21
CA PHE A 29 2.28 -0.70 -6.13
C PHE A 29 3.49 -1.45 -5.59
N VAL A 30 3.80 -1.33 -4.30
CA VAL A 30 4.97 -2.00 -3.72
C VAL A 30 4.80 -3.51 -3.64
N ILE A 31 3.57 -4.00 -3.42
CA ILE A 31 3.27 -5.43 -3.27
C ILE A 31 2.86 -6.13 -4.58
N GLY A 32 2.82 -5.41 -5.71
CA GLY A 32 2.50 -6.02 -7.00
C GLY A 32 1.00 -6.08 -7.35
N GLU A 33 0.16 -5.27 -6.71
CA GLU A 33 -1.30 -5.20 -6.92
C GLU A 33 -1.74 -4.00 -7.78
N LEU A 34 -0.79 -3.18 -8.23
CA LEU A 34 -1.04 -2.06 -9.11
C LEU A 34 0.02 -1.98 -10.20
N ASP A 35 -0.41 -1.93 -11.46
CA ASP A 35 0.48 -1.79 -12.60
C ASP A 35 1.21 -0.43 -12.56
N PRO A 36 2.56 -0.40 -12.65
CA PRO A 36 3.35 0.82 -12.72
C PRO A 36 2.85 1.81 -13.78
N GLU A 37 2.38 1.33 -14.93
CA GLU A 37 1.89 2.18 -16.03
C GLU A 37 0.63 2.97 -15.62
N THR A 38 -0.17 2.43 -14.70
CA THR A 38 -1.41 3.05 -14.23
C THR A 38 -1.25 3.85 -12.93
N LEU A 39 -0.06 3.86 -12.34
CA LEU A 39 0.20 4.50 -11.05
C LEU A 39 -0.21 5.98 -11.04
N HIS A 40 0.10 6.71 -12.11
CA HIS A 40 -0.14 8.15 -12.23
C HIS A 40 -1.60 8.54 -12.51
N THR A 41 -2.44 7.56 -12.89
CA THR A 41 -3.87 7.76 -13.18
C THR A 41 -4.79 7.10 -12.16
N SER A 42 -4.25 6.21 -11.33
CA SER A 42 -5.02 5.50 -10.31
C SER A 42 -5.38 6.44 -9.16
N PRO A 43 -6.57 6.27 -8.57
CA PRO A 43 -6.98 7.08 -7.43
C PRO A 43 -6.17 6.74 -6.18
N GLU A 44 -5.99 7.73 -5.33
CA GLU A 44 -5.31 7.58 -4.05
C GLU A 44 -6.30 7.35 -2.91
N ARG A 45 -5.87 6.59 -1.89
CA ARG A 45 -6.59 6.40 -0.63
C ARG A 45 -5.62 6.38 0.55
N HIS A 46 -6.04 6.84 1.72
CA HIS A 46 -5.30 6.50 2.94
C HIS A 46 -5.38 4.99 3.18
N LEU A 47 -4.36 4.41 3.81
CA LEU A 47 -4.39 3.00 4.27
C LEU A 47 -5.64 2.72 5.12
N ARG A 48 -6.01 3.64 6.02
CA ARG A 48 -7.21 3.52 6.86
C ARG A 48 -8.52 3.63 6.07
N CYS A 49 -8.50 4.28 4.91
CA CYS A 49 -9.63 4.38 4.00
C CYS A 49 -9.79 3.13 3.11
N ASN A 50 -8.80 2.24 3.05
CA ASN A 50 -8.93 0.92 2.42
C ASN A 50 -8.77 -0.21 3.46
N PRO A 51 -9.77 -0.43 4.34
CA PRO A 51 -9.69 -1.43 5.40
C PRO A 51 -9.56 -2.86 4.87
N VAL A 52 -10.03 -3.14 3.64
CA VAL A 52 -9.94 -4.46 3.01
C VAL A 52 -8.49 -4.93 2.85
N LEU A 53 -7.58 -4.02 2.50
CA LEU A 53 -6.15 -4.30 2.39
C LEU A 53 -5.43 -4.10 3.72
N SER A 54 -5.67 -2.97 4.39
CA SER A 54 -4.89 -2.56 5.55
C SER A 54 -5.16 -3.38 6.81
N GLN A 55 -6.28 -4.12 6.88
CA GLN A 55 -6.54 -5.11 7.94
C GLN A 55 -5.47 -6.19 8.05
N PHE A 56 -4.63 -6.39 7.02
CA PHE A 56 -3.55 -7.36 7.01
C PHE A 56 -2.21 -6.81 7.51
N ILE A 57 -2.09 -5.52 7.83
CA ILE A 57 -0.84 -4.96 8.37
C ILE A 57 -0.66 -5.43 9.83
N ARG A 58 0.49 -6.04 10.13
CA ARG A 58 0.91 -6.44 11.48
C ARG A 58 2.31 -5.89 11.76
N CYS A 59 2.38 -4.63 12.17
CA CYS A 59 3.63 -3.95 12.50
C CYS A 59 3.45 -3.09 13.75
N ASP A 60 4.49 -2.96 14.55
CA ASP A 60 4.53 -1.96 15.62
C ASP A 60 4.42 -0.56 15.00
N GLY A 61 3.54 0.27 15.54
CA GLY A 61 3.26 1.62 15.02
C GLY A 61 2.11 1.73 14.02
N PHE A 62 1.55 0.61 13.54
CA PHE A 62 0.29 0.63 12.78
C PHE A 62 -0.89 0.19 13.67
N GLU A 63 -1.89 1.05 13.78
CA GLU A 63 -3.12 0.72 14.52
C GLU A 63 -3.90 -0.36 13.77
N ARG A 64 -4.13 -1.51 14.42
CA ARG A 64 -4.84 -2.64 13.79
C ARG A 64 -6.26 -2.23 13.39
N ILE A 65 -6.61 -2.57 12.16
CA ILE A 65 -7.96 -2.39 11.63
C ILE A 65 -8.67 -3.74 11.69
N ALA A 66 -9.77 -3.78 12.43
CA ALA A 66 -10.70 -4.90 12.41
C ALA A 66 -11.79 -4.61 11.37
N VAL A 67 -12.07 -5.59 10.53
CA VAL A 67 -13.17 -5.55 9.56
C VAL A 67 -14.20 -6.57 10.02
N GLU A 68 -15.44 -6.11 10.19
CA GLU A 68 -16.56 -6.97 10.59
C GLU A 68 -17.12 -7.74 9.38
N GLY A 69 -17.69 -8.92 9.65
CA GLY A 69 -18.34 -9.77 8.63
C GLY A 69 -17.38 -10.71 7.89
N ASP A 70 -17.89 -11.37 6.85
CA ASP A 70 -17.23 -12.51 6.18
C ASP A 70 -15.89 -12.18 5.51
N PHE A 71 -15.64 -10.89 5.22
CA PHE A 71 -14.38 -10.41 4.63
C PHE A 71 -13.36 -9.93 5.66
N GLY A 72 -13.71 -9.99 6.94
CA GLY A 72 -12.78 -9.74 8.03
C GLY A 72 -11.73 -10.85 8.12
N ALA A 73 -10.47 -10.48 8.36
CA ALA A 73 -9.37 -11.42 8.45
C ALA A 73 -9.61 -12.56 9.47
N GLU A 74 -10.42 -12.33 10.51
CA GLU A 74 -10.79 -13.35 11.51
C GLU A 74 -11.73 -14.45 10.96
N ASN A 75 -12.43 -14.16 9.86
CA ASN A 75 -13.39 -15.05 9.21
C ASN A 75 -12.87 -15.68 7.91
N LEU A 76 -11.62 -15.36 7.53
CA LEU A 76 -10.98 -15.90 6.32
C LEU A 76 -10.12 -17.13 6.66
N ASP A 77 -9.75 -17.87 5.61
CA ASP A 77 -8.83 -18.99 5.73
C ASP A 77 -7.49 -18.56 6.36
N ALA A 78 -6.98 -19.34 7.31
CA ALA A 78 -5.81 -18.97 8.10
C ALA A 78 -4.54 -18.89 7.25
N GLU A 79 -4.35 -19.80 6.30
CA GLU A 79 -3.19 -19.79 5.40
C GLU A 79 -3.24 -18.56 4.48
N PHE A 80 -4.43 -18.23 3.96
CA PHE A 80 -4.62 -16.99 3.22
C PHE A 80 -4.27 -15.77 4.08
N VAL A 81 -4.78 -15.69 5.32
CA VAL A 81 -4.53 -14.56 6.23
C VAL A 81 -3.04 -14.42 6.52
N GLU A 82 -2.34 -15.51 6.83
CA GLU A 82 -0.89 -15.48 7.10
C GLU A 82 -0.10 -14.97 5.88
N ASN A 83 -0.44 -15.46 4.68
CA ASN A 83 0.18 -15.02 3.43
C ASN A 83 -0.08 -13.53 3.16
N ARG A 84 -1.33 -13.07 3.34
CA ARG A 84 -1.69 -11.66 3.21
C ARG A 84 -0.97 -10.80 4.24
N VAL A 85 -0.94 -11.21 5.50
CA VAL A 85 -0.24 -10.49 6.57
C VAL A 85 1.23 -10.34 6.24
N SER A 86 1.89 -11.42 5.82
CA SER A 86 3.31 -11.41 5.44
C SER A 86 3.58 -10.41 4.31
N LEU A 87 2.83 -10.49 3.20
CA LEU A 87 3.02 -9.64 2.04
C LEU A 87 2.72 -8.16 2.35
N VAL A 88 1.56 -7.88 2.95
CA VAL A 88 1.09 -6.52 3.17
C VAL A 88 1.92 -5.83 4.26
N THR A 89 2.35 -6.55 5.29
CA THR A 89 3.26 -6.00 6.32
C THR A 89 4.63 -5.67 5.74
N ARG A 90 5.22 -6.55 4.91
CA ARG A 90 6.47 -6.25 4.21
C ARG A 90 6.33 -5.05 3.28
N GLY A 91 5.20 -4.93 2.58
CA GLY A 91 4.87 -3.77 1.78
C GLY A 91 4.83 -2.48 2.60
N TYR A 92 4.16 -2.51 3.76
CA TYR A 92 4.08 -1.37 4.66
C TYR A 92 5.46 -0.95 5.19
N LEU A 93 6.28 -1.89 5.65
CA LEU A 93 7.66 -1.64 6.07
C LEU A 93 8.50 -1.04 4.94
N ARG A 94 8.29 -1.51 3.71
CA ARG A 94 8.95 -0.95 2.54
C ARG A 94 8.58 0.51 2.28
N LEU A 95 7.35 0.94 2.56
CA LEU A 95 6.98 2.36 2.50
C LEU A 95 7.76 3.21 3.50
N HIS A 96 8.00 2.69 4.71
CA HIS A 96 8.86 3.35 5.70
C HIS A 96 10.30 3.44 5.24
N GLU A 97 10.86 2.38 4.66
CA GLU A 97 12.21 2.40 4.09
C GLU A 97 12.33 3.44 2.97
N ILE A 98 11.32 3.55 2.10
CA ILE A 98 11.29 4.55 1.03
C ILE A 98 11.24 5.97 1.62
N ALA A 99 10.34 6.20 2.58
CA ALA A 99 10.18 7.49 3.25
C ALA A 99 11.45 7.93 4.00
N ALA A 100 12.22 6.98 4.54
CA ALA A 100 13.48 7.23 5.22
C ALA A 100 14.68 7.34 4.27
N SER A 101 14.55 6.89 3.02
CA SER A 101 15.65 6.93 2.06
C SER A 101 15.80 8.33 1.45
N GLU A 102 17.05 8.80 1.33
CA GLU A 102 17.36 10.03 0.58
C GLU A 102 17.33 9.82 -0.95
N HIS A 103 16.84 8.66 -1.40
CA HIS A 103 16.75 8.32 -2.82
C HIS A 103 15.59 9.07 -3.46
N ASP A 104 15.91 10.26 -3.94
CA ASP A 104 15.05 11.09 -4.75
C ASP A 104 14.58 10.34 -6.01
N GLY A 105 13.35 9.81 -5.97
CA GLY A 105 12.49 9.67 -7.15
C GLY A 105 12.60 8.44 -8.05
N ASP A 106 13.49 7.46 -7.80
CA ASP A 106 13.48 6.22 -8.61
C ASP A 106 12.40 5.23 -8.15
N VAL A 107 11.16 5.53 -8.57
CA VAL A 107 9.96 4.74 -8.28
C VAL A 107 10.07 3.27 -8.73
N THR A 108 10.96 2.95 -9.68
CA THR A 108 11.15 1.57 -10.17
C THR A 108 11.79 0.66 -9.12
N ARG A 109 12.43 1.24 -8.09
CA ARG A 109 13.06 0.51 -6.98
C ARG A 109 12.17 0.36 -5.76
N TYR A 110 10.99 0.98 -5.75
CA TYR A 110 10.10 0.92 -4.61
C TYR A 110 9.52 -0.49 -4.39
N PRO A 111 9.09 -1.23 -5.43
CA PRO A 111 8.43 -2.51 -5.23
C PRO A 111 9.31 -3.58 -4.60
N LEU A 112 8.66 -4.53 -3.93
CA LEU A 112 9.30 -5.74 -3.43
C LEU A 112 9.87 -6.58 -4.59
N PRO A 113 10.90 -7.41 -4.37
CA PRO A 113 11.47 -8.25 -5.42
C PRO A 113 10.43 -9.09 -6.17
N GLU A 114 9.49 -9.71 -5.44
CA GLU A 114 8.40 -10.49 -6.04
C GLU A 114 7.42 -9.65 -6.87
N ALA A 115 7.25 -8.36 -6.56
CA ALA A 115 6.43 -7.45 -7.32
C ALA A 115 7.13 -7.04 -8.63
N ILE A 116 8.44 -6.77 -8.58
CA ILE A 116 9.26 -6.53 -9.77
C ILE A 116 9.19 -7.72 -10.72
N ASP A 117 9.31 -8.94 -10.19
CA ASP A 117 9.21 -10.17 -10.98
C ASP A 117 7.81 -10.33 -11.60
N ARG A 118 6.74 -9.91 -10.90
CA ARG A 118 5.38 -9.88 -11.44
C ARG A 118 5.26 -8.88 -12.59
N TYR A 119 5.78 -7.66 -12.43
CA TYR A 119 5.72 -6.63 -13.47
C TYR A 119 6.52 -6.99 -14.73
N ARG A 120 7.57 -7.80 -14.62
CA ARG A 120 8.35 -8.26 -15.79
C ARG A 120 7.68 -9.40 -16.56
N ARG A 121 6.70 -10.07 -15.97
CA ARG A 121 6.00 -11.23 -16.57
C ARG A 121 4.67 -10.86 -17.21
N GLY A 122 4.13 -9.68 -16.89
CA GLY A 122 3.00 -9.06 -17.59
C GLY A 122 3.47 -8.37 -18.87
#